data_AF-A0A7Y2HLD0-F1
#
_entry.id   AF-A0A7Y2HLD0-F1
#
_cell.length_a   1.000
_cell.length_b   1.000
_cell.length_c   1.000
_cell.angle_alpha   90.00
_cell.angle_beta   90.00
_cell.angle_gamma   90.00
#
_symmetry.space_group_name_H-M   'P 1'
#
loop_
_entity.id
_entity.type
_entity.pdbx_description
1 polymer ?
#
loop_
_entity_poly.entity_id
_entity_poly.type
_entity_poly.pdbx_seq_one_letter_code
_entity_poly.pdbx_strand_id
1 'polypeptide(L)' 'MKKPIIFSVDDDPQVLQAIQRDLRKEYRKGFRILSTTSAGEALDSLKDLKLNGEDVA' A
#
# COMPACT_ATOMS: atom_id res chain seq x y z
N MET A 1 9.23 -6.94 14.64
CA MET A 1 8.02 -7.12 13.81
C MET A 1 8.19 -6.30 12.54
N LYS A 2 7.74 -6.80 11.38
CA LYS A 2 7.72 -5.98 10.16
C LYS A 2 6.76 -4.81 10.35
N LYS A 3 7.07 -3.67 9.75
CA LYS A 3 6.16 -2.52 9.75
C LYS A 3 4.88 -2.90 8.96
N PRO A 4 3.69 -2.61 9.49
CA PRO A 4 2.44 -2.81 8.74
C PRO A 4 2.44 -2.01 7.44
N ILE A 5 1.57 -2.40 6.52
CA ILE A 5 1.47 -1.86 5.18
C ILE A 5 0.22 -0.98 5.10
N ILE A 6 0.36 0.23 4.55
CA ILE A 6 -0.78 0.97 3.98
C ILE A 6 -0.76 0.70 2.48
N PHE A 7 -1.84 0.14 1.95
CA PHE A 7 -1.95 -0.18 0.53
C PHE A 7 -3.05 0.65 -0.14
N SER A 8 -2.64 1.61 -0.97
CA SER A 8 -3.56 2.49 -1.71
C SER A 8 -3.87 1.96 -3.11
N VAL A 9 -5.12 2.08 -3.55
CA VAL A 9 -5.57 1.67 -4.88
C VAL A 9 -6.47 2.76 -5.46
N ASP A 10 -6.15 3.23 -6.65
CA ASP A 10 -6.90 4.27 -7.37
C ASP A 10 -6.56 4.19 -8.86
N ASP A 11 -7.52 4.36 -9.76
CA ASP A 11 -7.32 4.22 -11.20
C ASP A 11 -6.58 5.42 -11.83
N ASP A 12 -6.42 6.53 -11.12
CA ASP A 12 -5.64 7.70 -11.56
C ASP A 12 -4.20 7.68 -10.98
N PRO A 13 -3.17 7.54 -11.83
CA PRO A 13 -1.77 7.59 -11.40
C PRO A 13 -1.37 8.89 -10.70
N GLN A 14 -1.96 10.03 -11.08
CA GLN A 14 -1.64 11.34 -10.49
C GLN A 14 -2.18 11.44 -9.06
N VAL A 15 -3.40 10.91 -8.83
CA VAL A 15 -4.01 10.84 -7.50
C VAL A 15 -3.16 9.93 -6.60
N LEU A 16 -2.77 8.74 -7.09
CA LEU A 16 -1.89 7.84 -6.32
C LEU A 16 -0.56 8.48 -5.95
N GLN A 17 0.08 9.20 -6.88
CA GLN A 17 1.35 9.88 -6.58
C GLN A 17 1.19 10.94 -5.48
N ALA A 18 0.08 11.70 -5.53
CA ALA A 18 -0.23 12.67 -4.49
C ALA A 18 -0.43 12.00 -3.13
N ILE A 19 -1.28 10.97 -3.07
CA ILE A 19 -1.55 10.20 -1.85
C ILE A 19 -0.27 9.56 -1.32
N GLN A 20 0.52 8.90 -2.17
CA GLN A 20 1.75 8.23 -1.77
C GLN A 20 2.76 9.20 -1.16
N ARG A 21 2.90 10.41 -1.71
CA ARG A 21 3.77 11.45 -1.16
C ARG A 21 3.33 11.83 0.25
N ASP A 22 2.04 12.05 0.45
CA ASP A 22 1.50 12.51 1.72
C ASP A 22 1.55 11.39 2.77
N LEU A 23 1.23 10.15 2.39
CA LEU A 23 1.40 8.97 3.25
C LEU A 23 2.86 8.73 3.64
N ARG A 24 3.81 8.92 2.73
CA ARG A 24 5.24 8.78 3.05
C ARG A 24 5.72 9.90 3.96
N LYS A 25 5.22 11.12 3.80
CA LYS A 25 5.57 12.26 4.67
C LYS A 25 5.18 11.97 6.11
N GLU A 26 3.98 11.45 6.34
CA GLU A 26 3.43 11.22 7.67
C GLU A 26 3.81 9.86 8.27
N TYR A 27 3.69 8.77 7.50
CA TYR A 27 3.64 7.42 8.05
C TYR A 27 4.89 6.55 7.79
N ARG A 28 5.88 6.99 7.01
CA ARG A 28 7.05 6.14 6.65
C ARG A 28 7.85 5.59 7.83
N LYS A 29 7.74 6.23 9.00
CA LYS A 29 8.40 5.76 10.23
C LYS A 29 7.75 4.49 10.76
N GLY A 30 6.42 4.40 10.72
CA GLY A 30 5.65 3.27 11.25
C GLY A 30 5.20 2.25 10.19
N PHE A 31 5.08 2.66 8.92
CA PHE A 31 4.44 1.89 7.87
C PHE A 31 5.32 1.73 6.64
N ARG A 32 5.04 0.67 5.87
CA ARG A 32 5.43 0.51 4.47
C ARG A 32 4.29 1.02 3.60
N ILE A 33 4.61 1.78 2.56
CA ILE A 33 3.59 2.35 1.66
C ILE A 33 3.66 1.62 0.32
N LEU A 34 2.57 0.95 -0.04
CA LEU A 34 2.35 0.31 -1.33
C LEU A 34 1.20 0.99 -2.08
N SER A 35 1.23 0.93 -3.40
CA SER A 35 0.20 1.49 -4.26
C SER A 35 0.12 0.75 -5.58
N THR A 36 -1.09 0.58 -6.13
CA THR A 36 -1.30 0.08 -7.50
C THR A 36 -2.50 0.79 -8.11
N THR A 37 -2.51 0.94 -9.43
CA THR A 37 -3.68 1.43 -10.16
C THR A 37 -4.70 0.33 -10.50
N SER A 38 -4.41 -0.92 -10.14
CA SER A 38 -5.20 -2.09 -10.49
C SER A 38 -5.78 -2.77 -9.25
N ALA A 39 -7.11 -2.81 -9.16
CA ALA A 39 -7.79 -3.58 -8.12
C ALA A 39 -7.47 -5.09 -8.21
N GLY A 40 -7.28 -5.62 -9.42
CA GLY A 40 -6.90 -7.03 -9.61
C GLY A 40 -5.52 -7.33 -9.03
N GLU A 41 -4.54 -6.48 -9.36
CA GLU A 41 -3.18 -6.59 -8.81
C GLU A 41 -3.17 -6.44 -7.29
N ALA A 42 -4.00 -5.53 -6.75
CA ALA A 42 -4.16 -5.36 -5.31
C ALA A 42 -4.68 -6.65 -4.65
N LEU A 43 -5.72 -7.27 -5.21
CA LEU A 43 -6.29 -8.51 -4.69
C LEU A 43 -5.28 -9.67 -4.71
N ASP A 44 -4.50 -9.80 -5.78
CA ASP A 44 -3.47 -10.83 -5.87
C ASP A 44 -2.33 -10.56 -4.88
N SER A 45 -1.86 -9.31 -4.79
CA SER A 45 -0.87 -8.89 -3.80
C SER A 45 -1.34 -9.15 -2.37
N LEU A 46 -2.61 -8.91 -2.04
CA LEU A 46 -3.16 -9.16 -0.71
C LEU A 46 -3.12 -10.64 -0.32
N LYS A 47 -3.27 -11.57 -1.27
CA LYS A 47 -3.13 -13.01 -1.01
C LYS A 47 -1.69 -13.33 -0.59
N ASP A 48 -0.72 -12.82 -1.35
CA ASP A 48 0.69 -13.04 -1.07
C ASP A 48 1.12 -12.40 0.25
N LEU A 49 0.69 -11.16 0.52
CA LEU A 49 0.95 -10.46 1.78
C LEU A 49 0.40 -11.23 2.98
N LYS A 50 -0.82 -11.76 2.87
CA LYS A 50 -1.43 -12.61 3.90
C LYS A 50 -0.62 -13.89 4.14
N LEU A 51 -0.19 -14.57 3.08
CA LEU A 51 0.65 -15.77 3.19
C LEU A 51 1.99 -15.50 3.88
N ASN A 52 2.52 -14.28 3.71
CA ASN A 52 3.75 -13.81 4.34
C ASN A 52 3.57 -13.27 5.77
N GLY A 53 2.34 -13.32 6.31
CA GLY A 53 2.02 -12.81 7.65
C GLY A 53 2.20 -11.29 7.77
N GLU A 54 1.96 -10.55 6.69
CA GLU A 54 2.02 -9.08 6.69
C GLU A 54 0.67 -8.50 7.14
N ASP A 55 0.71 -7.49 7.99
CA ASP A 55 -0.48 -6.73 8.41
C ASP A 55 -0.73 -5.58 7.42
N VAL A 56 -1.93 -5.51 6.85
CA VAL A 56 -2.34 -4.51 5.85
C VAL A 56 -3.53 -3.70 6.38
N ALA A 57 -3.43 -2.37 6.27
CA ALA A 57 -4.48 -1.40 6.53
C ALA A 57 -4.94 -0.72 5.24
#